data_AF-W7JYB4-F1
#
_entry.id   AF-W7JYB4-F1
#
_cell.length_a   1.000
_cell.length_b   1.000
_cell.length_c   1.000
_cell.angle_alpha   90.00
_cell.angle_beta   90.00
_cell.angle_gamma   90.00
#
_symmetry.space_group_name_H-M   'P 1'
#
loop_
_entity.id
_entity.type
_entity.pdbx_description
1 polymer ?
#
loop_
_entity_poly.entity_id
_entity_poly.type
_entity_poly.pdbx_seq_one_letter_code
_entity_poly.pdbx_strand_id
1 'polypeptide(L)'
;MRKFEQCWICLRTAENPVSSPYGHIFCKICIINNFLNQKKIYARKKKEYEDYIKDLKKKKKEELLQEKEKEKKKFVQDLENLNTVNVQKEEEKNLLDISNNFWLSCNTSKVKKDTIQKKLKPPSKNLICPITKKPLKMNELITINPEVIKNGDSENGGYI
;
A
#
# COMPACT_ATOMS: atom_id res chain seq x y z
N MET A 1 10.47 30.62 -16.90
CA MET A 1 9.61 29.65 -17.61
C MET A 1 10.48 28.52 -18.15
N ARG A 2 9.97 27.28 -18.20
CA ARG A 2 10.70 26.11 -18.71
C ARG A 2 10.57 26.03 -20.24
N LYS A 3 11.63 25.70 -20.98
CA LYS A 3 11.57 25.52 -22.43
C LYS A 3 10.80 24.25 -22.82
N PHE A 4 10.22 24.23 -24.02
CA PHE A 4 9.52 23.05 -24.56
C PHE A 4 10.49 21.87 -24.76
N GLU A 5 11.68 22.13 -25.32
CA GLU A 5 12.75 21.17 -25.66
C GLU A 5 13.36 20.41 -24.47
N GLN A 6 13.07 20.82 -23.23
CA GLN A 6 13.67 20.24 -22.03
C GLN A 6 13.02 18.91 -21.64
N CYS A 7 13.68 18.15 -20.77
CA CYS A 7 13.16 16.92 -20.16
C CYS A 7 12.39 17.23 -18.86
N TRP A 8 11.22 16.62 -18.66
CA TRP A 8 10.43 16.79 -17.41
C TRP A 8 11.02 16.10 -16.17
N ILE A 9 12.09 15.30 -16.30
CA ILE A 9 12.77 14.64 -15.16
C ILE A 9 14.11 15.31 -14.82
N CYS A 10 14.96 15.58 -15.82
CA CYS A 10 16.33 16.09 -15.59
C CYS A 10 16.55 17.56 -15.98
N LEU A 11 15.51 18.25 -16.47
CA LEU A 11 15.47 19.69 -16.81
C LEU A 11 16.46 20.20 -17.88
N ARG A 12 17.47 19.41 -18.27
CA ARG A 12 18.30 19.62 -19.47
C ARG A 12 17.46 19.44 -20.75
N THR A 13 17.98 19.90 -21.89
CA THR A 13 17.46 19.58 -23.23
C THR A 13 17.29 18.06 -23.41
N ALA A 14 16.18 17.64 -24.01
CA ALA A 14 15.75 16.25 -24.02
C ALA A 14 16.50 15.41 -25.07
N GLU A 15 17.63 14.85 -24.66
CA GLU A 15 18.36 13.82 -25.41
C GLU A 15 17.47 12.60 -25.73
N ASN A 16 17.39 12.21 -27.00
CA ASN A 16 16.49 11.16 -27.52
C ASN A 16 15.04 11.35 -26.98
N PRO A 17 14.35 12.43 -27.41
CA PRO A 17 13.12 12.87 -26.75
C PRO A 17 11.96 11.89 -26.99
N VAL A 18 11.23 11.60 -25.92
CA VAL A 18 9.99 10.82 -25.95
C VAL A 18 8.89 11.57 -25.23
N SER A 19 7.69 11.61 -25.81
CA SER A 19 6.52 12.26 -25.23
C SER A 19 5.55 11.23 -24.66
N SER A 20 4.94 11.55 -23.53
CA SER A 20 3.71 10.87 -23.08
C SER A 20 2.50 11.33 -23.92
N PRO A 21 1.39 10.57 -23.96
CA PRO A 21 0.15 11.00 -24.61
C PRO A 21 -0.46 12.27 -24.00
N TYR A 22 0.06 12.74 -22.87
CA TYR A 22 -0.32 13.96 -22.18
C TYR A 22 0.62 15.16 -22.51
N GLY A 23 1.43 15.09 -23.56
CA GLY A 23 2.29 16.19 -24.03
C GLY A 23 3.56 16.44 -23.20
N HIS A 24 3.91 15.57 -22.26
CA HIS A 24 5.12 15.72 -21.44
C HIS A 24 6.33 15.03 -22.09
N ILE A 25 7.36 15.81 -22.44
CA ILE A 25 8.63 15.38 -23.05
C ILE A 25 9.67 14.93 -22.00
N PHE A 26 10.32 13.79 -22.24
CA PHE A 26 11.37 13.21 -21.41
C PHE A 26 12.56 12.76 -22.28
N CYS A 27 13.77 12.71 -21.72
CA CYS A 27 14.82 11.85 -22.29
C CYS A 27 14.38 10.39 -22.17
N LYS A 28 14.58 9.58 -23.22
CA LYS A 28 14.27 8.14 -23.24
C LYS A 28 14.84 7.40 -22.01
N ILE A 29 16.09 7.66 -21.65
CA ILE A 29 16.78 7.06 -20.49
C ILE A 29 16.10 7.47 -19.16
N CYS A 30 15.75 8.74 -18.98
CA CYS A 30 15.20 9.25 -17.73
C CYS A 30 13.83 8.63 -17.39
N ILE A 31 12.92 8.51 -18.38
CA ILE A 31 11.59 7.92 -18.14
C ILE A 31 11.67 6.41 -17.90
N ILE A 32 12.59 5.70 -18.58
CA ILE A 32 12.88 4.29 -18.34
C ILE A 32 13.40 4.06 -16.91
N ASN A 33 14.37 4.86 -16.45
CA ASN A 33 14.92 4.74 -15.10
C ASN A 33 13.85 5.00 -14.02
N ASN A 34 12.94 5.95 -14.24
CA ASN A 34 11.76 6.14 -13.39
C ASN A 34 10.87 4.88 -13.36
N PHE A 35 10.55 4.26 -14.50
CA PHE A 35 9.77 3.02 -14.54
C PHE A 35 10.47 1.82 -13.87
N LEU A 36 11.80 1.71 -13.98
CA LEU A 36 12.58 0.69 -13.27
C LEU A 36 12.51 0.89 -11.75
N ASN A 37 12.63 2.12 -11.27
CA ASN A 37 12.46 2.42 -9.85
C ASN A 37 11.04 2.11 -9.34
N GLN A 38 10.00 2.43 -10.13
CA GLN A 38 8.61 2.07 -9.82
C GLN A 38 8.43 0.54 -9.71
N LYS A 39 9.01 -0.25 -10.63
CA LYS A 39 9.01 -1.72 -10.53
C LYS A 39 9.71 -2.23 -9.27
N LYS A 40 10.85 -1.63 -8.89
CA LYS A 40 11.59 -1.97 -7.64
C LYS A 40 10.76 -1.67 -6.39
N ILE A 41 10.10 -0.52 -6.33
CA ILE A 41 9.21 -0.12 -5.23
C ILE A 41 7.98 -1.03 -5.17
N TYR A 42 7.39 -1.38 -6.31
CA TYR A 42 6.28 -2.34 -6.40
C TYR A 42 6.67 -3.71 -5.86
N ALA A 43 7.82 -4.26 -6.28
CA ALA A 43 8.30 -5.57 -5.83
C ALA A 43 8.49 -5.62 -4.30
N ARG A 44 9.06 -4.56 -3.71
CA ARG A 44 9.23 -4.47 -2.25
C ARG A 44 7.87 -4.45 -1.52
N LYS A 45 6.95 -3.56 -1.95
CA LYS A 45 5.59 -3.46 -1.39
C LYS A 45 4.75 -4.71 -1.60
N LYS A 46 4.99 -5.45 -2.69
CA LYS A 46 4.33 -6.74 -2.96
C LYS A 46 4.72 -7.76 -1.88
N LYS A 47 6.02 -7.91 -1.59
CA LYS A 47 6.50 -8.78 -0.51
C LYS A 47 5.94 -8.35 0.86
N GLU A 48 6.05 -7.07 1.20
CA GLU A 48 5.50 -6.50 2.45
C GLU A 48 4.00 -6.85 2.64
N TYR A 49 3.22 -6.83 1.55
CA TYR A 49 1.80 -7.19 1.56
C TYR A 49 1.56 -8.72 1.62
N GLU A 50 2.36 -9.52 0.92
CA GLU A 50 2.25 -11.00 0.93
C GLU A 50 2.58 -11.58 2.32
N ASP A 51 3.63 -11.06 2.97
CA ASP A 51 4.00 -11.43 4.35
C ASP A 51 2.88 -11.02 5.35
N TYR A 52 2.32 -9.81 5.22
CA TYR A 52 1.16 -9.36 6.02
C TYR A 52 -0.08 -10.24 5.86
N ILE A 53 -0.42 -10.65 4.64
CA ILE A 53 -1.55 -11.55 4.37
C ILE A 53 -1.30 -12.96 4.93
N LYS A 54 -0.05 -13.43 4.95
CA LYS A 54 0.34 -14.70 5.56
C LYS A 54 0.13 -14.68 7.08
N ASP A 55 0.56 -13.61 7.75
CA ASP A 55 0.37 -13.45 9.21
C ASP A 55 -1.11 -13.31 9.60
N LEU A 56 -1.91 -12.58 8.82
CA LEU A 56 -3.36 -12.51 9.03
C LEU A 56 -4.04 -13.88 8.88
N LYS A 57 -3.62 -14.70 7.91
CA LYS A 57 -4.13 -16.07 7.75
C LYS A 57 -3.72 -16.98 8.90
N LYS A 58 -2.50 -16.84 9.41
CA LYS A 58 -2.01 -17.58 10.58
C LYS A 58 -2.85 -17.28 11.83
N LYS A 59 -2.99 -16.00 12.19
CA LYS A 59 -3.76 -15.57 13.37
C LYS A 59 -5.21 -16.05 13.31
N LYS A 60 -5.89 -15.90 12.17
CA LYS A 60 -7.25 -16.42 11.98
C LYS A 60 -7.38 -17.92 12.15
N LYS A 61 -6.37 -18.71 11.75
CA LYS A 61 -6.36 -20.17 11.95
C LYS A 61 -6.16 -20.52 13.43
N GLU A 62 -5.35 -19.75 14.15
CA GLU A 62 -5.11 -19.91 15.59
C GLU A 62 -6.35 -19.53 16.41
N GLU A 63 -7.00 -18.41 16.06
CA GLU A 63 -8.29 -17.97 16.63
C GLU A 63 -9.38 -19.05 16.47
N LEU A 64 -9.60 -19.55 15.25
CA LEU A 64 -10.57 -20.62 14.96
C LEU A 64 -10.25 -21.97 15.62
N LEU A 65 -8.98 -22.24 15.96
CA LEU A 65 -8.59 -23.45 16.68
C LEU A 65 -8.89 -23.30 18.18
N GLN A 66 -8.54 -22.15 18.76
CA GLN A 66 -8.84 -21.84 20.16
C GLN A 66 -10.34 -21.76 20.44
N GLU A 67 -11.14 -21.29 19.49
CA GLU A 67 -12.61 -21.24 19.59
C GLU A 67 -13.18 -22.67 19.72
N LYS A 68 -12.82 -23.57 18.81
CA LYS A 68 -13.20 -24.98 18.84
C LYS A 68 -12.69 -25.74 20.07
N GLU A 69 -11.53 -25.34 20.60
CA GLU A 69 -11.01 -25.90 21.86
C GLU A 69 -11.84 -25.44 23.07
N LYS A 70 -12.27 -24.17 23.09
CA LYS A 70 -13.17 -23.64 24.13
C LYS A 70 -14.56 -24.27 24.07
N GLU A 71 -15.11 -24.47 22.87
CA GLU A 71 -16.39 -25.18 22.68
C GLU A 71 -16.33 -26.60 23.24
N LYS A 72 -15.27 -27.36 22.91
CA LYS A 72 -15.04 -28.71 23.46
C LYS A 72 -14.91 -28.71 24.98
N LYS A 73 -14.16 -27.75 25.56
CA LYS A 73 -13.98 -27.67 27.02
C LYS A 73 -15.29 -27.34 27.74
N LYS A 74 -16.10 -26.41 27.21
CA LYS A 74 -17.45 -26.15 27.72
C LYS A 74 -18.30 -27.41 27.71
N PHE A 75 -18.40 -28.09 26.55
CA PHE A 75 -19.21 -29.31 26.42
C PHE A 75 -18.81 -30.41 27.41
N VAL A 76 -17.51 -30.61 27.66
CA VAL A 76 -17.04 -31.56 28.70
C VAL A 76 -17.45 -31.09 30.10
N GLN A 77 -17.24 -29.81 30.43
CA GLN A 77 -17.64 -29.24 31.71
C GLN A 77 -19.16 -29.30 31.95
N ASP A 78 -19.97 -29.09 30.92
CA ASP A 78 -21.43 -29.19 30.99
C ASP A 78 -21.88 -30.63 31.29
N LEU A 79 -21.21 -31.65 30.73
CA LEU A 79 -21.43 -33.06 31.05
C LEU A 79 -20.97 -33.42 32.48
N GLU A 80 -19.83 -32.88 32.93
CA GLU A 80 -19.35 -33.05 34.31
C GLU A 80 -20.34 -32.46 35.31
N ASN A 81 -20.82 -31.23 35.06
CA ASN A 81 -21.83 -30.54 35.88
C ASN A 81 -23.12 -31.37 35.99
N LEU A 82 -23.64 -31.92 34.88
CA LEU A 82 -24.84 -32.76 34.86
C LEU A 82 -24.71 -34.01 35.76
N ASN A 83 -23.53 -34.62 35.83
CA ASN A 83 -23.28 -35.77 36.71
C ASN A 83 -23.22 -35.38 38.21
N THR A 84 -23.04 -34.10 38.53
CA THR A 84 -22.94 -33.59 39.91
C THR A 84 -24.26 -33.02 40.46
N VAL A 85 -25.38 -33.13 39.74
CA VAL A 85 -26.69 -32.63 40.19
C VAL A 85 -27.32 -33.53 41.26
N ASN A 86 -26.71 -33.57 42.45
CA ASN A 86 -27.36 -33.98 43.69
C ASN A 86 -26.76 -33.30 44.94
N VAL A 87 -26.78 -31.97 44.97
CA VAL A 87 -26.87 -31.12 46.19
C VAL A 87 -27.22 -29.68 45.76
N GLN A 88 -28.01 -28.98 46.57
CA GLN A 88 -28.44 -27.60 46.34
C GLN A 88 -27.52 -26.59 47.07
N LYS A 89 -27.33 -25.37 46.53
CA LYS A 89 -27.89 -24.13 47.14
C LYS A 89 -27.58 -22.82 46.40
N GLU A 90 -28.32 -21.79 46.76
CA GLU A 90 -28.29 -20.42 46.22
C GLU A 90 -27.20 -19.51 46.82
N GLU A 91 -27.01 -18.36 46.16
CA GLU A 91 -26.52 -17.05 46.69
C GLU A 91 -25.08 -16.93 47.26
N GLU A 92 -24.29 -15.89 46.97
CA GLU A 92 -24.46 -14.70 46.08
C GLU A 92 -23.11 -14.49 45.32
N LYS A 93 -22.21 -13.47 45.41
CA LYS A 93 -22.20 -12.11 45.96
C LYS A 93 -21.76 -11.07 44.91
N ASN A 94 -22.37 -9.87 44.95
CA ASN A 94 -22.00 -8.73 44.11
C ASN A 94 -20.53 -8.31 44.31
N LEU A 95 -19.69 -8.52 43.30
CA LEU A 95 -18.36 -7.89 43.20
C LEU A 95 -18.45 -6.72 42.21
N LEU A 96 -18.48 -5.48 42.69
CA LEU A 96 -18.54 -4.30 41.82
C LEU A 96 -17.25 -4.19 40.99
N ASP A 97 -17.38 -4.09 39.67
CA ASP A 97 -16.22 -3.94 38.76
C ASP A 97 -15.63 -2.52 38.83
N ILE A 98 -14.66 -2.35 39.72
CA ILE A 98 -13.91 -1.11 39.93
C ILE A 98 -12.96 -0.80 38.73
N SER A 99 -12.85 -1.67 37.71
CA SER A 99 -11.91 -1.50 36.57
C SER A 99 -12.25 -0.36 35.58
N ASN A 100 -13.35 0.36 35.80
CA ASN A 100 -13.81 1.47 34.94
C ASN A 100 -13.73 2.87 35.59
N ASN A 101 -12.99 3.02 36.69
CA ASN A 101 -12.69 4.33 37.26
C ASN A 101 -11.78 5.18 36.34
N PHE A 102 -12.37 6.19 35.69
CA PHE A 102 -11.72 7.12 34.76
C PHE A 102 -10.54 7.91 35.34
N TRP A 103 -10.50 8.10 36.67
CA TRP A 103 -9.55 8.97 37.37
C TRP A 103 -8.35 8.25 38.02
N LEU A 104 -8.24 6.92 37.90
CA LEU A 104 -7.11 6.15 38.45
C LEU A 104 -6.00 5.97 37.41
N SER A 105 -4.85 6.63 37.62
CA SER A 105 -3.63 6.48 36.81
C SER A 105 -2.89 5.15 37.05
N CYS A 106 -3.62 4.03 37.02
CA CYS A 106 -3.09 2.69 37.26
C CYS A 106 -2.77 1.95 35.94
N ASN A 107 -1.56 2.15 35.43
CA ASN A 107 -0.85 1.29 34.47
C ASN A 107 -1.68 0.63 33.35
N THR A 108 -2.02 1.44 32.34
CA THR A 108 -1.85 1.14 30.90
C THR A 108 -2.46 -0.13 30.27
N SER A 109 -3.23 -0.96 30.98
CA SER A 109 -3.94 -2.12 30.41
C SER A 109 -4.97 -1.72 29.33
N LYS A 110 -5.52 -0.50 29.43
CA LYS A 110 -6.39 0.15 28.43
C LYS A 110 -5.66 1.20 27.58
N VAL A 111 -4.34 1.06 27.35
CA VAL A 111 -3.76 1.55 26.09
C VAL A 111 -4.47 0.78 24.97
N LYS A 112 -5.43 1.43 24.31
CA LYS A 112 -6.02 0.96 23.06
C LYS A 112 -4.87 0.88 22.06
N LYS A 113 -4.27 -0.31 21.93
CA LYS A 113 -2.99 -0.48 21.22
C LYS A 113 -3.10 0.14 19.82
N ASP A 114 -2.30 1.17 19.57
CA ASP A 114 -2.14 1.82 18.25
C ASP A 114 -1.54 0.88 17.19
N THR A 115 -1.35 -0.39 17.56
CA THR A 115 -1.69 -1.57 16.75
C THR A 115 -3.15 -1.59 16.22
N ILE A 116 -3.69 -0.43 15.80
CA ILE A 116 -4.50 -0.37 14.58
C ILE A 116 -3.60 -0.94 13.49
N GLN A 117 -3.69 -2.27 13.26
CA GLN A 117 -2.88 -2.98 12.28
C GLN A 117 -3.15 -2.33 10.92
N LYS A 118 -2.23 -1.45 10.50
CA LYS A 118 -2.44 -0.44 9.47
C LYS A 118 -2.70 -1.13 8.13
N LYS A 119 -3.98 -1.44 7.86
CA LYS A 119 -4.42 -2.40 6.84
C LYS A 119 -3.73 -2.13 5.52
N LEU A 120 -2.69 -2.90 5.24
CA LEU A 120 -1.85 -2.70 4.06
C LEU A 120 -2.73 -2.91 2.83
N LYS A 121 -2.84 -1.88 2.00
CA LYS A 121 -3.61 -1.96 0.76
C LYS A 121 -2.78 -2.73 -0.28
N PRO A 122 -3.40 -3.56 -1.14
CA PRO A 122 -2.69 -4.25 -2.20
C PRO A 122 -1.98 -3.23 -3.11
N PRO A 123 -0.69 -3.42 -3.46
CA PRO A 123 0.03 -2.49 -4.32
C PRO A 123 -0.46 -2.59 -5.77
N SER A 124 -0.58 -1.44 -6.44
CA SER A 124 -0.96 -1.36 -7.86
C SER A 124 0.22 -1.71 -8.77
N LYS A 125 -0.01 -2.56 -9.79
CA LYS A 125 1.00 -3.01 -10.77
C LYS A 125 1.29 -1.99 -11.88
N ASN A 126 0.43 -0.98 -12.03
CA ASN A 126 0.49 -0.02 -13.15
C ASN A 126 1.66 0.96 -12.97
N LEU A 127 2.41 1.18 -14.06
CA LEU A 127 3.39 2.26 -14.16
C LEU A 127 2.69 3.63 -14.27
N ILE A 128 3.36 4.66 -13.76
CA ILE A 128 2.78 5.99 -13.50
C ILE A 128 3.69 7.08 -14.10
N CYS A 129 3.08 8.08 -14.75
CA CYS A 129 3.79 9.29 -15.19
C CYS A 129 4.30 10.09 -13.97
N PRO A 130 5.59 10.47 -13.90
CA PRO A 130 6.15 11.14 -12.72
C PRO A 130 5.56 12.55 -12.50
N ILE A 131 5.02 13.18 -13.54
CA ILE A 131 4.40 14.52 -13.44
C ILE A 131 2.89 14.42 -13.20
N THR A 132 2.15 13.83 -14.13
CA THR A 132 0.68 13.83 -14.09
C THR A 132 0.08 12.83 -13.10
N LYS A 133 0.89 11.90 -12.56
CA LYS A 133 0.46 10.78 -11.69
C LYS A 133 -0.60 9.85 -12.31
N LYS A 134 -0.92 10.04 -13.60
CA LYS A 134 -1.78 9.15 -14.40
C LYS A 134 -1.02 7.85 -14.75
N PRO A 135 -1.72 6.72 -14.99
CA PRO A 135 -1.08 5.52 -15.53
C PRO A 135 -0.41 5.84 -16.89
N LEU A 136 0.73 5.21 -17.15
CA LEU A 136 1.49 5.38 -18.39
C LEU A 136 2.32 4.10 -18.66
N LYS A 137 2.07 3.44 -19.79
CA LYS A 137 2.85 2.28 -20.25
C LYS A 137 4.05 2.73 -21.09
N MET A 138 5.06 1.86 -21.22
CA MET A 138 6.24 2.16 -22.02
C MET A 138 5.93 2.22 -23.54
N ASN A 139 4.97 1.42 -24.02
CA ASN A 139 4.52 1.43 -25.42
C ASN A 139 3.67 2.67 -25.78
N GLU A 140 3.24 3.45 -24.78
CA GLU A 140 2.48 4.70 -24.96
C GLU A 140 3.42 5.92 -25.10
N LEU A 141 4.74 5.71 -25.05
CA LEU A 141 5.74 6.74 -25.27
C LEU A 141 5.98 6.95 -26.77
N ILE A 142 5.60 8.11 -27.28
CA ILE A 142 5.82 8.53 -28.66
C ILE A 142 7.25 9.02 -28.77
N THR A 143 8.04 8.49 -29.71
CA THR A 143 9.41 9.02 -29.96
C THR A 143 9.30 10.27 -30.82
N ILE A 144 10.03 11.32 -30.44
CA ILE A 144 10.19 12.55 -31.22
C ILE A 144 11.56 12.49 -31.88
N ASN A 145 11.61 12.72 -33.18
CA ASN A 145 12.83 12.96 -33.92
C ASN A 145 12.88 14.47 -34.25
N PRO A 146 13.69 15.29 -33.56
CA PRO A 146 13.83 16.70 -33.91
C PRO A 146 14.57 16.82 -35.23
N GLU A 147 13.99 17.53 -36.20
CA GLU A 147 14.70 17.96 -37.39
C GLU A 147 15.69 19.07 -37.03
N VAL A 148 16.91 18.95 -37.54
CA VAL A 148 17.97 19.95 -37.34
C VAL A 148 18.12 20.71 -38.63
N ILE A 149 17.68 21.97 -38.64
CA ILE A 149 17.92 22.93 -39.72
C ILE A 149 19.44 22.99 -39.93
N LYS A 150 19.90 22.84 -41.17
CA LYS A 150 21.32 22.91 -41.50
C LYS A 150 21.68 24.35 -41.80
N ASN A 151 22.92 24.73 -41.52
CA ASN A 151 23.42 26.11 -41.71
C ASN A 151 23.55 26.55 -43.19
N GLY A 152 22.93 25.82 -44.13
CA GLY A 152 22.79 26.20 -45.55
C GLY A 152 21.35 26.45 -45.99
N ASP A 153 20.36 26.21 -45.12
CA ASP A 153 18.93 26.33 -45.45
C ASP A 153 18.41 27.79 -45.29
N SER A 154 19.29 28.74 -44.95
CA SER A 154 18.93 30.05 -44.39
C SER A 154 18.77 31.21 -45.38
N GLU A 155 18.93 31.00 -46.70
CA GLU A 155 18.94 32.11 -47.68
C GLU A 155 17.65 32.28 -48.50
N ASN A 156 16.70 31.34 -48.48
CA ASN A 156 15.46 31.42 -49.28
C ASN A 156 14.18 31.12 -48.48
N GLY A 157 14.13 31.58 -47.22
CA GLY A 157 12.98 31.47 -46.32
C GLY A 157 12.02 32.67 -46.37
N GLY A 158 11.65 33.14 -47.57
CA GLY A 158 10.76 34.29 -47.75
C GLY A 158 9.30 33.97 -47.44
N TYR A 159 8.88 34.14 -46.18
CA TYR A 159 7.48 34.05 -45.78
C TYR A 159 6.74 35.37 -46.02
N ILE A 160 5.60 35.28 -46.69
CA ILE A 160 4.59 36.34 -46.89
C ILE A 160 3.53 36.19 -45.79
#